data_AF-A0A7E4VRH8-F1
#
_entry.id   AF-A0A7E4VRH8-F1
#
_cell.length_a   1.000
_cell.length_b   1.000
_cell.length_c   1.000
_cell.angle_alpha   90.00
_cell.angle_beta   90.00
_cell.angle_gamma   90.00
#
_symmetry.space_group_name_H-M   'P 1'
#
loop_
_entity.id
_entity.type
_entity.pdbx_description
1 polymer ?
#
loop_
_entity_poly.entity_id
_entity_poly.type
_entity_poly.pdbx_seq_one_letter_code
_entity_poly.pdbx_strand_id
1 'polypeptide(L)'
;MNDDRYEVLDFVHVTKQMDRIVVKYKEHMVPERADTSLAIACHVTAYGRLMLYEAMEKTNGKILYCDTDSIYYARRLTDEPLETGSHLGCLSREYPNRRITCFVAAGPKNYGFEHTNPDGTDKQAVRKVRGFKFTYEAQKVLTFEKIKEMILEKCENDVDATLAVPSRTITRTKMATLHTKTSVKQWGPVYAKSVCSTNGVILPFGYNRYA
;
A
#
# COMPACT_ATOMS: atom_id res chain seq x y z
N MET A 1 -24.92 -27.45 22.76
CA MET A 1 -23.84 -26.94 21.89
C MET A 1 -22.62 -26.69 22.79
N ASN A 2 -21.98 -27.77 23.28
CA ASN A 2 -20.85 -27.73 24.22
C ASN A 2 -19.62 -28.36 23.56
N ASP A 3 -19.27 -27.87 22.37
CA ASP A 3 -18.01 -28.26 21.75
C ASP A 3 -16.93 -27.27 22.20
N ASP A 4 -16.04 -27.74 23.08
CA ASP A 4 -15.02 -26.91 23.74
C ASP A 4 -13.96 -26.36 22.77
N ARG A 5 -14.01 -26.76 21.49
CA ARG A 5 -13.14 -26.20 20.43
C ARG A 5 -13.55 -24.79 20.01
N TYR A 6 -14.79 -24.39 20.30
CA TYR A 6 -15.36 -23.13 19.85
C TYR A 6 -15.56 -22.14 21.00
N GLU A 7 -15.18 -20.90 20.74
CA GLU A 7 -15.56 -19.74 21.54
C GLU A 7 -16.76 -19.06 20.88
N VAL A 8 -17.84 -18.86 21.64
CA VAL A 8 -19.02 -18.12 21.15
C VAL A 8 -18.73 -16.63 21.22
N LEU A 9 -18.69 -15.98 20.05
CA LEU A 9 -18.43 -14.55 19.94
C LEU A 9 -19.70 -13.69 20.00
N ASP A 10 -20.81 -14.20 19.46
CA ASP A 10 -22.09 -13.47 19.42
C ASP A 10 -23.23 -14.48 19.32
N PHE A 11 -24.32 -14.22 20.01
CA PHE A 11 -25.55 -15.02 19.98
C PHE A 11 -26.75 -14.08 19.88
N VAL A 12 -27.55 -14.22 18.82
CA VAL A 12 -28.66 -13.32 18.52
C VAL A 12 -29.86 -14.11 18.02
N HIS A 13 -31.00 -13.94 18.67
CA HIS A 13 -32.30 -14.38 18.15
C HIS A 13 -32.73 -13.45 17.01
N VAL A 14 -32.73 -13.96 15.78
CA VAL A 14 -33.04 -13.16 14.57
C VAL A 14 -34.55 -13.17 14.30
N THR A 15 -35.19 -14.33 14.43
CA THR A 15 -36.65 -14.48 14.39
C THR A 15 -37.08 -15.53 15.40
N LYS A 16 -38.40 -15.75 15.59
CA LYS A 16 -38.92 -16.84 16.44
C LYS A 16 -38.46 -18.24 15.99
N GLN A 17 -37.92 -18.38 14.78
CA GLN A 17 -37.50 -19.66 14.20
C GLN A 17 -36.00 -19.69 13.83
N MET A 18 -35.25 -18.61 14.07
CA MET A 18 -33.86 -18.50 13.62
C MET A 18 -32.99 -17.81 14.65
N ASP A 19 -31.98 -18.54 15.11
CA ASP A 19 -30.89 -18.02 15.93
C ASP A 19 -29.62 -17.92 15.09
N ARG A 20 -28.87 -16.83 15.30
CA ARG A 20 -27.54 -16.65 14.72
C ARG A 20 -26.52 -16.76 15.83
N ILE A 21 -25.61 -17.73 15.66
CA ILE A 21 -24.47 -17.90 16.55
C ILE A 21 -23.20 -17.69 15.72
N VAL A 22 -22.34 -16.79 16.19
CA VAL A 22 -21.01 -16.60 15.62
C VAL A 22 -20.02 -17.25 16.56
N VAL A 23 -19.28 -18.22 16.04
CA VAL A 23 -18.25 -18.95 16.79
C VAL A 23 -16.90 -18.77 16.12
N LYS A 24 -15.83 -18.79 16.92
CA LYS A 24 -14.44 -18.84 16.48
C LYS A 24 -13.81 -20.10 17.05
N TYR A 25 -12.93 -20.76 16.31
CA TYR A 25 -12.06 -21.77 16.90
C TYR A 25 -11.14 -21.10 17.94
N LYS A 26 -10.96 -21.74 19.10
CA LYS A 26 -9.91 -21.36 20.03
C LYS A 26 -8.55 -21.44 19.31
N GLU A 27 -7.66 -20.49 19.53
CA GLU A 27 -6.43 -20.33 18.72
C GLU A 27 -5.56 -21.58 18.65
N HIS A 28 -5.48 -22.34 19.75
CA HIS A 28 -4.69 -23.58 19.83
C HIS A 28 -5.39 -24.82 19.23
N MET A 29 -6.64 -24.68 18.79
CA MET A 29 -7.47 -25.76 18.26
C MET A 29 -7.77 -25.58 16.76
N VAL A 30 -7.13 -24.62 16.10
CA VAL A 30 -7.20 -24.45 14.65
C VAL A 30 -6.39 -25.57 14.01
N PRO A 31 -7.01 -26.52 13.30
CA PRO A 31 -6.27 -27.57 12.62
C PRO A 31 -5.38 -26.96 11.54
N GLU A 32 -4.13 -27.42 11.45
CA GLU A 32 -3.25 -27.06 10.35
C GLU A 32 -3.85 -27.60 9.05
N ARG A 33 -3.99 -26.74 8.03
CA ARG A 33 -4.54 -27.20 6.76
C ARG A 33 -3.49 -28.00 6.02
N ALA A 34 -3.89 -29.15 5.49
CA ALA A 34 -2.97 -30.04 4.74
C ALA A 34 -2.39 -29.40 3.47
N ASP A 35 -2.95 -28.28 2.99
CA ASP A 35 -2.49 -27.52 1.83
C ASP A 35 -1.52 -26.37 2.19
N THR A 36 -1.11 -26.26 3.46
CA THR A 36 -0.21 -25.21 3.93
C THR A 36 1.18 -25.78 4.21
N SER A 37 2.21 -25.17 3.64
CA SER A 37 3.61 -25.48 3.96
C SER A 37 4.37 -24.20 4.25
N LEU A 38 4.68 -23.98 5.53
CA LEU A 38 5.43 -22.80 5.96
C LEU A 38 6.83 -22.77 5.32
N ALA A 39 7.50 -23.92 5.22
CA ALA A 39 8.81 -24.02 4.60
C ALA A 39 8.79 -23.54 3.13
N ILE A 40 7.82 -24.02 2.34
CA ILE A 40 7.66 -23.60 0.94
C ILE A 40 7.36 -22.10 0.86
N ALA A 41 6.46 -21.58 1.71
CA ALA A 41 6.13 -20.14 1.73
C ALA A 41 7.36 -19.27 2.07
N CYS A 42 8.19 -19.69 3.02
CA CYS A 42 9.44 -19.02 3.37
C CYS A 42 10.41 -18.98 2.19
N HIS A 43 10.63 -20.11 1.51
CA HIS A 43 11.50 -20.17 0.34
C HIS A 43 10.99 -19.30 -0.82
N VAL A 44 9.71 -19.40 -1.18
CA VAL A 44 9.12 -18.59 -2.26
C VAL A 44 9.29 -17.09 -1.98
N THR A 45 9.03 -16.66 -0.74
CA THR A 45 9.18 -15.24 -0.38
C THR A 45 10.66 -14.81 -0.35
N ALA A 46 11.58 -15.69 0.05
CA ALA A 46 13.01 -15.41 0.02
C ALA A 46 13.53 -15.24 -1.41
N TYR A 47 13.18 -16.17 -2.32
CA TYR A 47 13.56 -16.08 -3.73
C TYR A 47 12.97 -14.85 -4.41
N GLY A 48 11.69 -14.51 -4.15
CA GLY A 48 11.10 -13.28 -4.68
C GLY A 48 11.85 -12.01 -4.24
N ARG A 49 12.30 -11.96 -2.98
CA ARG A 49 13.14 -10.83 -2.50
C ARG A 49 14.50 -10.78 -3.16
N LEU A 50 15.16 -11.93 -3.35
CA LEU A 50 16.46 -12.00 -4.03
C LEU A 50 16.35 -11.50 -5.47
N MET A 51 15.34 -11.94 -6.22
CA MET A 51 15.09 -11.48 -7.59
C MET A 51 14.86 -9.97 -7.68
N LEU A 52 14.05 -9.42 -6.76
CA LEU A 52 13.84 -7.98 -6.71
C LEU A 52 15.12 -7.24 -6.32
N TYR A 53 15.91 -7.79 -5.39
CA TYR A 53 17.18 -7.22 -4.96
C TYR A 53 18.22 -7.18 -6.09
N GLU A 54 18.34 -8.24 -6.89
CA GLU A 54 19.20 -8.26 -8.09
C GLU A 54 18.79 -7.17 -9.10
N ALA A 55 17.48 -6.93 -9.29
CA ALA A 55 17.01 -5.84 -10.12
C ALA A 55 17.34 -4.46 -9.53
N MET A 56 17.27 -4.31 -8.20
CA MET A 56 17.62 -3.10 -7.48
C MET A 56 19.11 -2.75 -7.66
N GLU A 57 20.01 -3.72 -7.56
CA GLU A 57 21.45 -3.50 -7.72
C GLU A 57 21.80 -2.93 -9.11
N LYS A 58 21.12 -3.40 -10.16
CA LYS A 58 21.28 -2.90 -11.54
C LYS A 58 20.89 -1.42 -11.70
N THR A 59 20.10 -0.85 -10.78
CA THR A 59 19.73 0.59 -10.82
C THR A 59 20.81 1.52 -10.26
N ASN A 60 21.91 0.96 -9.71
CA ASN A 60 23.02 1.70 -9.10
C ASN A 60 22.55 2.70 -8.02
N GLY A 61 21.62 2.27 -7.16
CA GLY A 61 21.12 3.05 -6.02
C GLY A 61 20.09 4.13 -6.35
N LYS A 62 19.67 4.30 -7.62
CA LYS A 62 18.70 5.32 -8.03
C LYS A 62 17.25 4.89 -7.83
N ILE A 63 16.95 4.24 -6.71
CA ILE A 63 15.65 3.64 -6.42
C ILE A 63 14.76 4.68 -5.74
N LEU A 64 13.53 4.83 -6.24
CA LEU A 64 12.51 5.69 -5.67
C LEU A 64 11.60 4.92 -4.70
N TYR A 65 11.24 3.69 -5.07
CA TYR A 65 10.35 2.84 -4.27
C TYR A 65 10.41 1.38 -4.74
N CYS A 66 10.14 0.44 -3.83
CA CYS A 66 9.96 -0.97 -4.16
C CYS A 66 8.83 -1.58 -3.32
N ASP A 67 8.04 -2.48 -3.89
CA ASP A 67 7.02 -3.28 -3.17
C ASP A 67 6.82 -4.62 -3.84
N THR A 68 7.12 -5.69 -3.10
CA THR A 68 6.91 -7.11 -3.42
C THR A 68 7.58 -7.58 -4.72
N ASP A 69 7.12 -7.10 -5.87
CA ASP A 69 7.49 -7.48 -7.23
C ASP A 69 7.64 -6.26 -8.17
N SER A 70 7.60 -5.04 -7.62
CA SER A 70 7.69 -3.79 -8.38
C SER A 70 8.84 -2.90 -7.91
N ILE A 71 9.45 -2.18 -8.86
CA ILE A 71 10.50 -1.20 -8.63
C ILE A 71 10.23 0.08 -9.41
N TYR A 72 10.30 1.22 -8.73
CA TYR A 72 10.32 2.55 -9.32
C TYR A 72 11.74 3.09 -9.14
N TYR A 73 12.37 3.52 -10.24
CA TYR A 73 13.73 4.01 -10.22
C TYR A 73 13.90 5.21 -11.16
N ALA A 74 14.84 6.07 -10.84
CA ALA A 74 15.27 7.17 -11.66
C ALA A 74 16.46 6.73 -12.52
N ARG A 75 16.51 7.17 -13.78
CA ARG A 75 17.67 7.00 -14.65
C ARG A 75 17.85 8.22 -15.53
N ARG A 76 19.08 8.43 -16.01
CA ARG A 76 19.28 9.36 -17.12
C ARG A 76 18.74 8.71 -18.39
N LEU A 77 18.29 9.52 -19.34
CA LEU A 77 17.82 9.01 -20.63
C LEU A 77 18.92 8.27 -21.41
N THR A 78 20.18 8.62 -21.17
CA THR A 78 21.38 8.01 -21.74
C THR A 78 21.76 6.67 -21.10
N ASP A 79 21.29 6.40 -19.87
CA ASP A 79 21.58 5.13 -19.20
C ASP A 79 20.58 4.07 -19.73
N GLU A 80 21.05 2.85 -19.98
CA GLU A 80 20.18 1.73 -20.38
C GLU A 80 19.13 1.44 -19.28
N PRO A 81 17.85 1.19 -19.65
CA PRO A 81 16.84 0.77 -18.68
C PRO A 81 17.10 -0.66 -18.19
N LEU A 82 16.47 -1.03 -17.08
CA LEU A 82 16.38 -2.44 -16.68
C LEU A 82 15.77 -3.28 -17.81
N GLU A 83 16.36 -4.45 -18.04
CA GLU A 83 15.88 -5.43 -19.01
C GLU A 83 14.45 -5.85 -18.68
N THR A 84 13.56 -5.79 -19.69
CA THR A 84 12.18 -6.27 -19.56
C THR A 84 11.91 -7.44 -20.50
N GLY A 85 10.98 -8.31 -20.11
CA GLY A 85 10.62 -9.49 -20.90
C GLY A 85 9.19 -9.96 -20.62
N SER A 86 8.70 -10.86 -21.46
CA SER A 86 7.36 -11.46 -21.36
C SER A 86 7.34 -12.84 -20.68
N HIS A 87 8.50 -13.36 -20.31
CA HIS A 87 8.63 -14.67 -19.68
C HIS A 87 8.48 -14.60 -18.16
N LEU A 88 8.21 -15.75 -17.54
CA LEU A 88 8.12 -15.86 -16.09
C LEU A 88 9.43 -15.42 -15.43
N GLY A 89 9.33 -14.52 -14.45
CA GLY A 89 10.48 -13.96 -13.73
C GLY A 89 11.10 -12.73 -14.37
N CYS A 90 10.71 -12.36 -15.60
CA CYS A 90 11.16 -11.10 -16.21
C CYS A 90 10.42 -9.90 -15.59
N LEU A 91 11.12 -8.77 -15.51
CA LEU A 91 10.46 -7.49 -15.23
C LEU A 91 9.60 -7.09 -16.42
N SER A 92 8.40 -6.59 -16.13
CA SER A 92 7.51 -6.01 -17.13
C SER A 92 7.32 -4.53 -16.88
N ARG A 93 7.12 -3.76 -17.95
CA ARG A 93 6.87 -2.32 -17.84
C ARG A 93 5.37 -2.07 -17.73
N GLU A 94 4.91 -1.69 -16.52
CA GLU A 94 3.48 -1.49 -16.22
C GLU A 94 2.83 -0.39 -17.09
N TYR A 95 3.58 0.70 -17.37
CA TYR A 95 3.15 1.78 -18.26
C TYR A 95 4.06 1.84 -19.50
N PRO A 96 3.78 1.03 -20.53
CA PRO A 96 4.53 1.07 -21.77
C PRO A 96 4.38 2.45 -22.41
N ASN A 97 5.45 2.95 -23.03
CA ASN A 97 5.51 4.24 -23.72
C ASN A 97 5.23 5.49 -22.86
N ARG A 98 5.16 5.37 -21.53
CA ARG A 98 5.01 6.54 -20.64
C ARG A 98 6.22 6.71 -19.75
N ARG A 99 6.51 7.96 -19.41
CA ARG A 99 7.56 8.33 -18.45
C ARG A 99 6.94 8.97 -17.23
N ILE A 100 7.48 8.63 -16.06
CA ILE A 100 7.14 9.29 -14.80
C ILE A 100 7.82 10.66 -14.81
N THR A 101 7.06 11.72 -14.54
CA THR A 101 7.55 13.11 -14.44
C THR A 101 7.72 13.55 -13.01
N CYS A 102 6.91 13.01 -12.09
CA CYS A 102 6.99 13.30 -10.68
C CYS A 102 6.63 12.04 -9.89
N PHE A 103 7.37 11.76 -8.83
CA PHE A 103 7.11 10.65 -7.92
C PHE A 103 7.16 11.19 -6.49
N VAL A 104 6.18 10.80 -5.67
CA VAL A 104 6.12 11.16 -4.24
C VAL A 104 5.75 9.94 -3.41
N ALA A 105 6.39 9.81 -2.25
CA ALA A 105 6.09 8.75 -1.28
C ALA A 105 5.88 9.34 0.11
N ALA A 106 4.71 9.06 0.68
CA ALA A 106 4.30 9.39 2.03
C ALA A 106 4.54 8.22 3.01
N GLY A 107 5.17 7.13 2.56
CA GLY A 107 5.52 5.96 3.36
C GLY A 107 5.22 4.64 2.63
N PRO A 108 5.43 3.48 3.30
CA PRO A 108 5.15 2.17 2.73
C PRO A 108 3.69 2.04 2.29
N LYS A 109 3.47 1.66 1.03
CA LYS A 109 2.15 1.50 0.38
C LYS A 109 1.32 2.80 0.41
N ASN A 110 1.99 3.94 0.46
CA ASN A 110 1.41 5.28 0.42
C ASN A 110 2.27 6.16 -0.51
N TYR A 111 1.99 6.10 -1.82
CA TYR A 111 2.76 6.80 -2.84
C TYR A 111 1.88 7.27 -4.00
N GLY A 112 2.40 8.16 -4.81
CA GLY A 112 1.77 8.61 -6.04
C GLY A 112 2.80 9.03 -7.08
N PHE A 113 2.40 9.05 -8.34
CA PHE A 113 3.24 9.54 -9.42
C PHE A 113 2.43 10.13 -10.56
N GLU A 114 3.01 11.11 -11.22
CA GLU A 114 2.53 11.63 -12.50
C GLU A 114 3.33 11.00 -13.63
N HIS A 115 2.64 10.68 -14.71
CA HIS A 115 3.26 10.13 -15.90
C HIS A 115 2.63 10.67 -17.18
N THR A 116 3.45 10.77 -18.22
CA THR A 116 3.05 11.34 -19.49
C THR A 116 3.56 10.51 -20.67
N ASN A 117 2.88 10.66 -21.79
CA ASN A 117 3.31 10.15 -23.09
C ASN A 117 4.64 10.83 -23.52
N PRO A 118 5.37 10.29 -24.51
CA PRO A 118 6.67 10.84 -24.91
C PRO A 118 6.58 12.28 -25.42
N ASP A 119 5.44 12.65 -26.01
CA ASP A 119 5.11 13.98 -26.54
C ASP A 119 4.67 14.98 -25.45
N GLY A 120 4.37 14.52 -24.22
CA GLY A 120 3.97 15.37 -23.11
C GLY A 120 2.51 15.85 -23.13
N THR A 121 1.69 15.40 -24.09
CA THR A 121 0.32 15.93 -24.31
C THR A 121 -0.70 15.35 -23.34
N ASP A 122 -0.51 14.10 -22.93
CA ASP A 122 -1.38 13.39 -22.00
C ASP A 122 -0.67 13.22 -20.66
N LYS A 123 -1.10 13.96 -19.65
CA LYS A 123 -0.61 13.87 -18.27
C LYS A 123 -1.65 13.17 -17.40
N GLN A 124 -1.21 12.18 -16.64
CA GLN A 124 -2.05 11.42 -15.73
C GLN A 124 -1.35 11.26 -14.38
N ALA A 125 -2.14 11.17 -13.32
CA ALA A 125 -1.66 10.97 -11.96
C ALA A 125 -2.24 9.70 -11.34
N VAL A 126 -1.38 8.85 -10.81
CA VAL A 126 -1.72 7.62 -10.12
C VAL A 126 -1.41 7.79 -8.63
N ARG A 127 -2.33 7.32 -7.79
CA ARG A 127 -2.22 7.40 -6.33
C ARG A 127 -2.50 6.02 -5.73
N LYS A 128 -1.65 5.57 -4.82
CA LYS A 128 -1.75 4.28 -4.13
C LYS A 128 -1.64 4.55 -2.63
N VAL A 129 -2.79 4.52 -1.95
CA VAL A 129 -2.90 4.82 -0.53
C VAL A 129 -3.58 3.67 0.18
N ARG A 130 -2.80 2.82 0.86
CA ARG A 130 -3.33 1.67 1.58
C ARG A 130 -4.28 2.11 2.70
N GLY A 131 -5.41 1.40 2.81
CA GLY A 131 -6.42 1.67 3.85
C GLY A 131 -7.50 2.67 3.42
N PHE A 132 -7.36 3.30 2.25
CA PHE A 132 -8.34 4.21 1.69
C PHE A 132 -8.95 3.61 0.42
N LYS A 133 -10.28 3.73 0.30
CA LYS A 133 -10.97 3.47 -0.96
C LYS A 133 -11.09 4.79 -1.69
N PHE A 134 -10.57 4.87 -2.91
CA PHE A 134 -10.69 6.06 -3.76
C PHE A 134 -12.11 6.16 -4.34
N THR A 135 -13.07 6.56 -3.50
CA THR A 135 -14.37 7.04 -3.96
C THR A 135 -14.21 8.40 -4.63
N TYR A 136 -15.23 8.85 -5.39
CA TYR A 136 -15.20 10.16 -6.04
C TYR A 136 -14.93 11.31 -5.05
N GLU A 137 -15.58 11.28 -3.87
CA GLU A 137 -15.35 12.27 -2.80
C GLU A 137 -13.93 12.20 -2.26
N ALA A 138 -13.40 11.00 -2.01
CA ALA A 138 -12.03 10.82 -1.53
C ALA A 138 -11.00 11.28 -2.57
N GLN A 139 -11.25 11.05 -3.86
CA GLN A 139 -10.36 11.47 -4.95
C GLN A 139 -10.30 13.00 -5.12
N LYS A 140 -11.38 13.72 -4.79
CA LYS A 140 -11.40 15.19 -4.76
C LYS A 140 -10.57 15.79 -3.63
N VAL A 141 -10.48 15.07 -2.51
CA VAL A 141 -9.76 15.52 -1.32
C VAL A 141 -8.29 15.09 -1.39
N LEU A 142 -8.02 13.81 -1.67
CA LEU A 142 -6.68 13.25 -1.87
C LEU A 142 -6.22 13.40 -3.33
N THR A 143 -6.06 14.63 -3.79
CA THR A 143 -5.43 14.90 -5.09
C THR A 143 -3.92 14.62 -5.04
N PHE A 144 -3.29 14.47 -6.20
CA PHE A 144 -1.85 14.21 -6.25
C PHE A 144 -1.07 15.43 -5.73
N GLU A 145 -1.52 16.62 -6.09
CA GLU A 145 -0.98 17.91 -5.68
C GLU A 145 -1.07 18.07 -4.16
N LYS A 146 -2.21 17.70 -3.55
CA LYS A 146 -2.38 17.81 -2.10
C LYS A 146 -1.48 16.84 -1.34
N ILE A 147 -1.32 15.62 -1.85
CA ILE A 147 -0.39 14.64 -1.30
C ILE A 147 1.05 15.17 -1.37
N LYS A 148 1.44 15.71 -2.52
CA LYS A 148 2.78 16.29 -2.74
C LYS A 148 3.05 17.47 -1.80
N GLU A 149 2.12 18.42 -1.69
CA GLU A 149 2.21 19.57 -0.79
C GLU A 149 2.44 19.13 0.65
N MET A 150 1.60 18.21 1.17
CA MET A 150 1.72 17.73 2.54
C MET A 150 3.02 16.95 2.80
N ILE A 151 3.53 16.22 1.81
CA ILE A 151 4.84 15.54 1.91
C ILE A 151 5.97 16.58 2.01
N LEU A 152 5.97 17.60 1.16
CA LEU A 152 6.98 18.65 1.17
C LEU A 152 6.95 19.43 2.49
N GLU A 153 5.77 19.82 2.96
CA GLU A 153 5.60 20.48 4.26
C GLU A 153 6.14 19.62 5.42
N LYS A 154 5.88 18.31 5.40
CA LYS A 154 6.42 17.39 6.43
C LYS A 154 7.94 17.26 6.34
N CYS A 155 8.51 17.23 5.15
CA CYS A 155 9.96 17.09 4.96
C CYS A 155 10.72 18.38 5.34
N GLU A 156 10.22 19.54 4.92
CA GLU A 156 10.84 20.85 5.12
C GLU A 156 10.64 21.39 6.54
N ASN A 157 9.40 21.37 7.04
CA ASN A 157 9.01 22.06 8.27
C ASN A 157 8.69 21.10 9.44
N ASP A 158 8.80 19.79 9.21
CA ASP A 158 8.47 18.73 10.18
C ASP A 158 7.02 18.72 10.69
N VAL A 159 6.10 19.35 9.96
CA VAL A 159 4.71 19.50 10.38
C VAL A 159 3.91 18.20 10.18
N ASP A 160 3.35 17.65 11.25
CA ASP A 160 2.42 16.51 11.21
C ASP A 160 0.99 16.97 10.86
N ALA A 161 0.80 17.34 9.59
CA ALA A 161 -0.51 17.68 9.06
C ALA A 161 -1.32 16.43 8.71
N THR A 162 -2.63 16.47 9.00
CA THR A 162 -3.58 15.42 8.61
C THR A 162 -4.72 15.97 7.78
N LEU A 163 -5.17 15.18 6.82
CA LEU A 163 -6.29 15.46 5.93
C LEU A 163 -7.48 14.53 6.25
N ALA A 164 -8.63 15.13 6.48
CA ALA A 164 -9.88 14.41 6.71
C ALA A 164 -10.47 13.90 5.37
N VAL A 165 -10.46 12.59 5.17
CA VAL A 165 -10.93 11.95 3.94
C VAL A 165 -12.26 11.23 4.16
N PRO A 166 -13.32 11.57 3.42
CA PRO A 166 -14.59 10.85 3.47
C PRO A 166 -14.41 9.37 3.12
N SER A 167 -15.03 8.50 3.91
CA SER A 167 -14.98 7.05 3.72
C SER A 167 -16.33 6.40 4.00
N ARG A 168 -16.76 5.50 3.12
CA ARG A 168 -18.01 4.76 3.28
C ARG A 168 -17.70 3.29 3.47
N THR A 169 -18.24 2.71 4.53
CA THR A 169 -18.09 1.28 4.83
C THR A 169 -19.47 0.65 4.88
N ILE A 170 -19.63 -0.48 4.19
CA ILE A 170 -20.83 -1.30 4.31
C ILE A 170 -20.68 -2.11 5.59
N THR A 171 -21.58 -1.89 6.52
CA THR A 171 -21.62 -2.55 7.82
C THR A 171 -22.92 -3.34 7.95
N ARG A 172 -22.87 -4.41 8.75
CA ARG A 172 -24.02 -5.28 8.99
C ARG A 172 -24.47 -5.13 10.44
N THR A 173 -25.77 -4.99 10.68
CA THR A 173 -26.33 -5.00 12.03
C THR A 173 -26.29 -6.41 12.62
N LYS A 174 -26.56 -6.52 13.93
CA LYS A 174 -26.77 -7.82 14.58
C LYS A 174 -27.89 -8.64 13.94
N MET A 175 -28.91 -7.98 13.36
CA MET A 175 -30.02 -8.62 12.65
C MET A 175 -29.70 -8.94 11.18
N ALA A 176 -28.43 -8.94 10.78
CA ALA A 176 -27.97 -9.19 9.41
C ALA A 176 -28.41 -8.14 8.36
N THR A 177 -29.00 -7.02 8.77
CA THR A 177 -29.36 -5.91 7.86
C THR A 177 -28.12 -5.13 7.46
N LEU A 178 -27.93 -4.95 6.15
CA LEU A 178 -26.84 -4.13 5.61
C LEU A 178 -27.21 -2.64 5.65
N HIS A 179 -26.27 -1.81 6.07
CA HIS A 179 -26.37 -0.36 5.97
C HIS A 179 -25.01 0.23 5.59
N THR A 180 -25.04 1.42 4.99
CA THR A 180 -23.81 2.16 4.68
C THR A 180 -23.53 3.13 5.81
N LYS A 181 -22.38 2.96 6.48
CA LYS A 181 -21.87 3.90 7.47
C LYS A 181 -20.91 4.87 6.80
N THR A 182 -21.26 6.15 6.81
CA THR A 182 -20.33 7.23 6.46
C THR A 182 -19.38 7.46 7.64
N SER A 183 -18.12 7.63 7.34
CA SER A 183 -17.03 7.83 8.30
C SER A 183 -15.99 8.76 7.69
N VAL A 184 -15.10 9.28 8.52
CA VAL A 184 -13.96 10.10 8.08
C VAL A 184 -12.70 9.39 8.52
N LYS A 185 -11.73 9.25 7.61
CA LYS A 185 -10.40 8.72 7.91
C LYS A 185 -9.39 9.86 7.82
N GLN A 186 -8.47 9.92 8.78
CA GLN A 186 -7.37 10.89 8.73
C GLN A 186 -6.23 10.30 7.91
N TRP A 187 -5.78 11.04 6.90
CA TRP A 187 -4.61 10.72 6.10
C TRP A 187 -3.48 11.69 6.40
N GLY A 188 -2.24 11.22 6.46
CA GLY A 188 -1.06 12.07 6.54
C GLY A 188 0.19 11.30 6.11
N PRO A 189 1.30 11.99 5.80
CA PRO A 189 2.59 11.36 5.59
C PRO A 189 3.08 10.65 6.86
N VAL A 190 3.58 9.43 6.73
CA VAL A 190 4.05 8.63 7.87
C VAL A 190 5.44 8.06 7.57
N TYR A 191 6.44 8.59 8.27
CA TYR A 191 7.83 8.16 8.20
C TYR A 191 8.26 7.42 9.48
N ALA A 192 7.47 6.44 9.92
CA ALA A 192 7.74 5.72 11.18
C ALA A 192 9.05 4.88 11.18
N LYS A 193 9.64 4.63 9.99
CA LYS A 193 10.83 3.80 9.82
C LYS A 193 12.00 4.50 9.11
N SER A 194 11.90 5.82 8.94
CA SER A 194 12.80 6.59 8.08
C SER A 194 12.78 8.05 8.48
N VAL A 195 13.80 8.81 8.08
CA VAL A 195 13.84 10.27 8.25
C VAL A 195 13.73 10.91 6.88
N CYS A 196 12.81 11.85 6.70
CA CYS A 196 12.80 12.67 5.49
C CYS A 196 13.80 13.83 5.66
N SER A 197 14.80 13.88 4.78
CA SER A 197 15.69 15.04 4.63
C SER A 197 14.90 16.25 4.13
N THR A 198 15.39 17.46 4.39
CA THR A 198 14.84 18.71 3.87
C THR A 198 14.75 18.73 2.34
N ASN A 199 15.61 17.96 1.66
CA ASN A 199 15.61 17.84 0.20
C ASN A 199 14.61 16.79 -0.33
N GLY A 200 13.74 16.24 0.53
CA GLY A 200 12.74 15.23 0.14
C GLY A 200 13.29 13.81 -0.03
N VAL A 201 14.54 13.56 0.36
CA VAL A 201 15.16 12.24 0.33
C VAL A 201 14.78 11.48 1.61
N ILE A 202 14.28 10.25 1.46
CA ILE A 202 13.96 9.37 2.58
C ILE A 202 15.22 8.57 2.95
N LEU A 203 15.72 8.80 4.15
CA LEU A 203 16.92 8.16 4.70
C LEU A 203 16.56 7.10 5.74
N PRO A 204 17.36 6.03 5.89
CA PRO A 204 17.15 5.07 6.97
C PRO A 204 17.42 5.72 8.33
N PHE A 205 16.92 5.10 9.40
CA PHE A 205 17.20 5.56 10.76
C PHE A 205 18.71 5.59 11.04
N GLY A 206 19.15 6.64 11.75
CA GLY A 206 20.56 6.87 12.09
C GLY A 206 21.26 7.93 11.24
N TYR A 207 20.64 8.41 10.17
CA TYR A 207 21.16 9.53 9.36
C TYR A 207 20.72 10.89 9.93
N ASN A 208 21.62 11.88 9.93
CA ASN A 208 21.34 13.23 10.38
C ASN A 208 20.51 13.99 9.33
N ARG A 209 19.39 14.59 9.77
CA ARG A 209 18.43 15.31 8.90
C ARG A 209 19.00 16.59 8.28
N TYR A 210 20.04 17.15 8.89
CA TYR A 210 20.62 18.46 8.55
C TYR A 210 21.99 18.40 7.85
N ALA A 211 22.45 17.20 7.49
CA ALA A 211 23.73 17.00 6.80
C ALA A 211 23.58 17.15 5.28
#